data_AF-A0A2S2QZP8-F1
#
_entry.id   AF-A0A2S2QZP8-F1
#
_cell.length_a   1.000
_cell.length_b   1.000
_cell.length_c   1.000
_cell.angle_alpha   90.00
_cell.angle_beta   90.00
_cell.angle_gamma   90.00
#
_symmetry.space_group_name_H-M   'P 1'
#
loop_
_entity.id
_entity.type
_entity.pdbx_description
1 polymer ?
#
loop_
_entity_poly.entity_id
_entity_poly.type
_entity_poly.pdbx_seq_one_letter_code
_entity_poly.pdbx_strand_id
1 'polypeptide(L)'
;MCYRCKSFQSVKRNEICRIPGCSVSPSAPGTPTPVRLPQFQGETFKQFINYVYTGKIVLQDNGVFEMLTLAQELGVDDLQNSCEEHVTSTMSVLNACTFLAAAIDIQDRASTGGKGAKSFVDRCVSFIGENAAKCVKTNSFLNLPKESLIKLISSDCLALEEEDVWRAVVNWAKFHAGVVQRTAHWTEEERARVCQHLSGVINHVRLLLIDSQVFAEEVEPTGAVPIEMSLERYRYAALPNKFKEMSDDQRLQPRVMLKFFSGSHILSQDKTHLQRVLNQWYGGVKQCWRLVYRASTDGFSAESFHRHCDGISPTYVLVLGVNGWLCGGFSDVPWGKSHTKSAYMVS
;
A
#
# COMPACT_ATOMS: atom_id res chain seq x y z
N MET A 1 -9.73 39.14 14.37
CA MET A 1 -8.49 38.78 13.66
C MET A 1 -8.37 37.26 13.58
N CYS A 2 -9.13 36.61 12.71
CA CYS A 2 -8.88 35.21 12.36
C CYS A 2 -9.35 34.99 10.91
N TYR A 3 -8.70 35.69 9.97
CA TYR A 3 -9.03 35.64 8.55
C TYR A 3 -8.58 34.33 7.87
N ARG A 4 -8.02 33.38 8.61
CA ARG A 4 -7.47 32.12 8.08
C ARG A 4 -8.18 30.86 8.57
N CYS A 5 -9.08 30.99 9.54
CA CYS A 5 -9.74 29.85 10.16
C CYS A 5 -11.23 29.93 9.86
N LYS A 6 -11.73 29.04 8.99
CA LYS A 6 -13.14 29.05 8.55
C LYS A 6 -14.10 28.89 9.73
N SER A 7 -13.69 28.16 10.76
CA SER A 7 -14.45 27.97 12.01
C SER A 7 -14.62 29.26 12.82
N PHE A 8 -13.73 30.26 12.65
CA PHE A 8 -13.84 31.57 13.30
C PHE A 8 -14.29 32.70 12.35
N GLN A 9 -14.43 32.44 11.05
CA GLN A 9 -14.86 33.44 10.06
C GLN A 9 -16.39 33.62 9.99
N SER A 10 -17.18 32.62 10.38
CA SER A 10 -18.64 32.61 10.16
C SER A 10 -19.49 33.10 11.34
N VAL A 11 -18.91 33.81 12.31
CA VAL A 11 -19.64 34.22 13.51
C VAL A 11 -20.06 35.69 13.41
N LYS A 12 -21.36 35.93 13.19
CA LYS A 12 -21.97 37.24 13.50
C LYS A 12 -21.63 37.59 14.94
N ARG A 13 -21.18 38.84 15.19
CA ARG A 13 -20.90 39.41 16.52
C ARG A 13 -22.02 38.98 17.50
N ASN A 14 -21.74 37.99 18.37
CA ASN A 14 -22.58 37.41 19.45
C ASN A 14 -22.89 35.91 19.39
N GLU A 15 -22.50 35.15 18.36
CA GLU A 15 -22.68 33.69 18.38
C GLU A 15 -21.47 32.94 18.97
N ILE A 16 -21.75 31.92 19.78
CA ILE A 16 -20.73 31.08 20.42
C ILE A 16 -20.10 30.17 19.35
N CYS A 17 -18.77 30.17 19.25
CA CYS A 17 -18.01 29.34 18.32
C CYS A 17 -18.28 27.85 18.61
N ARG A 18 -19.07 27.18 17.77
CA ARG A 18 -19.35 25.74 17.89
C ARG A 18 -18.30 24.94 17.12
N ILE A 19 -17.14 24.74 17.73
CA ILE A 19 -16.20 23.70 17.30
C ILE A 19 -16.71 22.37 17.91
N PRO A 20 -16.83 21.28 17.14
CA PRO A 20 -17.20 19.96 17.67
C PRO A 20 -16.26 19.55 18.80
N GLY A 21 -16.81 19.07 19.93
CA GLY A 21 -16.02 18.67 21.11
C GLY A 21 -15.64 19.80 22.08
N CYS A 22 -15.92 21.07 21.76
CA CYS A 22 -15.71 22.18 22.70
C CYS A 22 -16.76 22.21 23.81
N SER A 23 -16.31 22.47 25.04
CA SER A 23 -17.17 23.01 26.09
C SER A 23 -16.91 24.51 26.22
N VAL A 24 -17.99 25.29 26.10
CA VAL A 24 -17.98 26.74 26.30
C VAL A 24 -18.71 27.03 27.61
N SER A 25 -17.99 27.49 28.62
CA SER A 25 -18.63 27.98 29.85
C SER A 25 -18.98 29.46 29.68
N PRO A 26 -20.27 29.86 29.68
CA PRO A 26 -20.65 31.25 29.52
C PRO A 26 -20.06 32.09 30.66
N SER A 27 -19.42 33.19 30.30
CA SER A 27 -18.79 34.15 31.22
C SER A 27 -19.56 35.46 31.18
N ALA A 28 -19.50 36.24 32.27
CA ALA A 28 -20.20 37.52 32.38
C ALA A 28 -19.80 38.48 31.22
N PRO A 29 -20.70 39.35 30.75
CA PRO A 29 -20.39 40.32 29.69
C PRO A 29 -19.18 41.17 30.09
N GLY A 30 -18.14 41.14 29.25
CA GLY A 30 -16.86 41.81 29.51
C GLY A 30 -15.70 40.90 29.95
N THR A 31 -15.96 39.60 30.19
CA THR A 31 -14.92 38.61 30.48
C THR A 31 -14.68 37.67 29.29
N PRO A 32 -13.41 37.33 28.97
CA PRO A 32 -13.11 36.42 27.86
C PRO A 32 -13.72 35.05 28.16
N THR A 33 -14.57 34.57 27.25
CA THR A 33 -15.22 33.26 27.38
C THR A 33 -14.18 32.16 27.17
N PRO A 34 -13.87 31.34 28.19
CA PRO A 34 -12.90 30.27 28.03
C PRO A 34 -13.52 29.14 27.22
N VAL A 35 -12.86 28.79 26.11
CA VAL A 35 -13.20 27.63 25.27
C VAL A 35 -12.23 26.52 25.63
N ARG A 36 -12.74 25.39 26.12
CA ARG A 36 -11.90 24.22 26.42
C ARG A 36 -11.87 23.27 25.24
N LEU A 37 -10.66 22.97 24.80
CA LEU A 37 -10.32 22.05 23.71
C LEU A 37 -9.50 20.87 24.27
N PRO A 38 -10.12 19.92 24.98
CA PRO A 38 -9.40 18.79 25.60
C PRO A 38 -8.85 17.78 24.58
N GLN A 39 -9.25 17.84 23.33
CA GLN A 39 -8.87 16.90 22.27
C GLN A 39 -7.47 17.13 21.68
N PHE A 40 -6.81 18.24 22.03
CA PHE A 40 -5.53 18.63 21.42
C PHE A 40 -4.40 18.69 22.44
N GLN A 41 -3.21 18.24 22.02
CA GLN A 41 -1.99 18.49 22.79
C GLN A 41 -1.67 19.98 22.83
N GLY A 42 -1.34 20.49 24.02
CA GLY A 42 -1.08 21.91 24.25
C GLY A 42 0.08 22.46 23.43
N GLU A 43 1.13 21.66 23.18
CA GLU A 43 2.30 22.11 22.42
C GLU A 43 1.98 22.22 20.91
N THR A 44 1.31 21.23 20.34
CA THR A 44 0.85 21.24 18.95
C THR A 44 -0.10 22.41 18.69
N PHE A 45 -1.03 22.66 19.63
CA PHE A 45 -1.96 23.79 19.52
C PHE A 45 -1.26 25.15 19.62
N LYS A 46 -0.24 25.28 20.48
CA LYS A 46 0.58 26.50 20.57
C LYS A 46 1.32 26.79 19.27
N GLN A 47 1.88 25.76 18.63
CA GLN A 47 2.52 25.89 17.32
C GLN A 47 1.51 26.28 16.23
N PHE A 48 0.31 25.69 16.25
CA PHE A 48 -0.79 26.06 15.36
C PHE A 48 -1.16 27.55 15.52
N ILE A 49 -1.34 28.04 16.75
CA ILE A 49 -1.64 29.45 17.00
C ILE A 49 -0.51 30.34 16.49
N ASN A 50 0.75 30.01 16.77
CA ASN A 50 1.89 30.75 16.24
C ASN A 50 1.87 30.80 14.70
N TYR A 51 1.47 29.73 14.02
CA TYR A 51 1.30 29.72 12.57
C TYR A 51 0.18 30.67 12.12
N VAL A 52 -0.97 30.71 12.82
CA VAL A 52 -2.06 31.63 12.50
C VAL A 52 -1.60 33.10 12.56
N TYR A 53 -0.74 33.44 13.53
CA TYR A 53 -0.23 34.81 13.69
C TYR A 53 0.96 35.16 12.80
N THR A 54 1.88 34.21 12.57
CA THR A 54 3.16 34.49 11.89
C THR A 54 3.22 34.00 10.45
N GLY A 55 2.33 33.07 10.07
CA GLY A 55 2.37 32.36 8.79
C GLY A 55 3.56 31.41 8.63
N LYS A 56 4.35 31.16 9.68
CA LYS A 56 5.52 30.27 9.63
C LYS A 56 5.33 29.11 10.60
N ILE A 57 5.63 27.90 10.14
CA ILE A 57 5.59 26.68 10.96
C ILE A 57 6.76 25.78 10.60
N VAL A 58 7.35 25.14 11.60
CA VAL A 58 8.33 24.07 11.42
C VAL A 58 7.60 22.76 11.71
N LEU A 59 7.33 21.99 10.66
CA LEU A 59 6.66 20.70 10.78
C LEU A 59 7.67 19.65 11.28
N GLN A 60 7.29 18.93 12.34
CA GLN A 60 8.09 17.85 12.92
C GLN A 60 7.38 16.52 12.71
N ASP A 61 8.11 15.48 12.29
CA ASP A 61 7.58 14.16 11.93
C ASP A 61 6.70 13.54 13.03
N ASN A 62 7.05 13.74 14.31
CA ASN A 62 6.30 13.18 15.45
C ASN A 62 4.97 13.88 15.74
N GLY A 63 4.69 15.05 15.13
CA GLY A 63 3.49 15.85 15.39
C GLY A 63 2.71 16.27 14.14
N VAL A 64 3.18 15.92 12.93
CA VAL A 64 2.51 16.34 11.68
C VAL A 64 1.07 15.84 11.58
N PHE A 65 0.79 14.64 12.09
CA PHE A 65 -0.56 14.07 12.08
C PHE A 65 -1.55 14.81 12.99
N GLU A 66 -1.10 15.22 14.18
CA GLU A 66 -1.91 16.06 15.06
C GLU A 66 -2.13 17.45 14.45
N MET A 67 -1.09 18.03 13.84
CA MET A 67 -1.17 19.30 13.14
C MET A 67 -2.12 19.24 11.92
N LEU A 68 -2.09 18.14 11.17
CA LEU A 68 -2.99 17.88 10.04
C LEU A 68 -4.45 17.79 10.51
N THR A 69 -4.69 17.09 11.62
CA THR A 69 -6.02 16.98 12.23
C THR A 69 -6.52 18.35 12.68
N LEU A 70 -5.67 19.15 13.33
CA LEU A 70 -5.96 20.53 13.72
C LEU A 70 -6.29 21.41 12.52
N ALA A 71 -5.48 21.34 11.46
CA ALA A 71 -5.69 22.09 10.23
C ALA A 71 -7.04 21.74 9.59
N GLN A 72 -7.40 20.45 9.61
CA GLN A 72 -8.67 19.97 9.07
C GLN A 72 -9.87 20.39 9.92
N GLU A 73 -9.81 20.26 11.25
CA GLU A 73 -10.91 20.65 12.15
C GLU A 73 -11.14 22.17 12.19
N LEU A 74 -10.07 22.95 12.06
CA LEU A 74 -10.11 24.41 12.06
C LEU A 74 -10.30 24.99 10.64
N GLY A 75 -10.25 24.14 9.60
CA GLY A 75 -10.48 24.53 8.21
C GLY A 75 -9.41 25.46 7.65
N VAL A 76 -8.14 25.21 7.99
CA VAL A 76 -6.97 25.93 7.48
C VAL A 76 -6.34 25.14 6.33
N ASP A 77 -6.88 25.32 5.12
CA ASP A 77 -6.50 24.56 3.93
C ASP A 77 -4.99 24.70 3.59
N ASP A 78 -4.40 25.89 3.78
CA ASP A 78 -2.98 26.14 3.51
C ASP A 78 -2.06 25.25 4.38
N LEU A 79 -2.41 25.12 5.66
CA LEU A 79 -1.65 24.30 6.61
C LEU A 79 -1.86 22.81 6.32
N GLN A 80 -3.07 22.42 5.93
CA GLN A 80 -3.36 21.06 5.50
C GLN A 80 -2.47 20.68 4.32
N ASN A 81 -2.41 21.50 3.28
CA ASN A 81 -1.58 21.26 2.10
C ASN A 81 -0.08 21.17 2.47
N SER A 82 0.41 22.07 3.33
CA SER A 82 1.80 22.00 3.80
C SER A 82 2.10 20.72 4.60
N CYS A 83 1.15 20.25 5.42
CA CYS A 83 1.30 18.99 6.14
C CYS A 83 1.30 17.80 5.17
N GLU A 84 0.39 17.75 4.20
CA GLU A 84 0.34 16.69 3.19
C GLU A 84 1.62 16.65 2.33
N GLU A 85 2.15 17.80 1.94
CA GLU A 85 3.40 17.92 1.17
C GLU A 85 4.61 17.47 1.99
N HIS A 86 4.69 17.87 3.27
CA HIS A 86 5.75 17.42 4.18
C HIS A 86 5.72 15.91 4.36
N VAL A 87 4.55 15.32 4.62
CA VAL A 87 4.43 13.86 4.78
C VAL A 87 4.77 13.15 3.48
N THR A 88 4.34 13.67 2.32
CA THR A 88 4.68 13.08 1.01
C THR A 88 6.18 13.13 0.73
N SER A 89 6.85 14.23 1.09
CA SER A 89 8.29 14.42 0.87
C SER A 89 9.16 13.60 1.83
N THR A 90 8.67 13.34 3.05
CA THR A 90 9.36 12.54 4.06
C THR A 90 9.02 11.05 3.99
N MET A 91 8.03 10.67 3.18
CA MET A 91 7.59 9.28 3.05
C MET A 91 8.71 8.38 2.51
N SER A 92 9.01 7.35 3.28
CA SER A 92 10.06 6.36 3.05
C SER A 92 9.52 4.98 3.39
N VAL A 93 10.27 3.94 2.98
CA VAL A 93 9.91 2.55 3.28
C VAL A 93 9.78 2.29 4.79
N LEU A 94 10.52 3.03 5.61
CA LEU A 94 10.55 2.85 7.07
C LEU A 94 9.39 3.53 7.79
N ASN A 95 8.84 4.63 7.29
CA ASN A 95 7.75 5.36 7.97
C ASN A 95 6.40 5.22 7.25
N ALA A 96 6.35 4.66 6.04
CA ALA A 96 5.11 4.56 5.29
C ALA A 96 4.01 3.78 6.06
N CYS A 97 4.37 2.70 6.76
CA CYS A 97 3.40 1.91 7.53
C CYS A 97 2.91 2.66 8.78
N THR A 98 3.79 3.40 9.47
CA THR A 98 3.37 4.22 10.63
C THR A 98 2.47 5.37 10.19
N PHE A 99 2.78 5.98 9.04
CA PHE A 99 1.96 7.02 8.42
C PHE A 99 0.59 6.50 8.01
N LEU A 100 0.52 5.30 7.44
CA LEU A 100 -0.76 4.65 7.11
C LEU A 100 -1.61 4.41 8.36
N ALA A 101 -1.00 3.89 9.44
CA ALA A 101 -1.72 3.65 10.69
C ALA A 101 -2.27 4.94 11.30
N ALA A 102 -1.46 6.00 11.33
CA ALA A 102 -1.90 7.31 11.80
C ALA A 102 -3.01 7.89 10.91
N ALA A 103 -2.89 7.77 9.59
CA ALA A 103 -3.91 8.23 8.64
C ALA A 103 -5.27 7.57 8.86
N ILE A 104 -5.27 6.26 9.13
CA ILE A 104 -6.50 5.49 9.36
C ILE A 104 -7.12 5.85 10.72
N ASP A 105 -6.32 6.02 11.78
CA ASP A 105 -6.81 6.48 13.09
C ASP A 105 -7.45 7.88 12.99
N ILE A 106 -6.84 8.80 12.26
CA ILE A 106 -7.43 10.13 11.98
C ILE A 106 -8.72 9.99 11.19
N GLN A 107 -8.75 9.11 10.18
CA GLN A 107 -9.94 8.88 9.37
C GLN A 107 -11.11 8.35 10.21
N ASP A 108 -10.85 7.47 11.17
CA ASP A 108 -11.87 6.88 12.04
C ASP A 108 -12.41 7.89 13.07
N ARG A 109 -11.52 8.74 13.64
CA ARG A 109 -11.90 9.81 14.56
C ARG A 109 -12.67 10.94 13.88
N ALA A 110 -12.35 11.24 12.63
CA ALA A 110 -13.03 12.24 11.82
C ALA A 110 -14.37 11.69 11.30
N SER A 111 -15.40 11.70 12.15
CA SER A 111 -16.79 11.37 11.83
C SER A 111 -17.38 12.16 10.66
N THR A 112 -16.75 13.27 10.26
CA THR A 112 -16.93 13.93 8.97
C THR A 112 -15.83 13.50 8.00
N GLY A 113 -16.17 12.61 7.07
CA GLY A 113 -15.30 12.11 6.00
C GLY A 113 -14.76 13.21 5.07
N GLY A 114 -13.80 13.99 5.58
CA GLY A 114 -13.06 14.98 4.83
C GLY A 114 -12.37 14.29 3.66
N LYS A 115 -12.63 14.79 2.45
CA LYS A 115 -12.06 14.23 1.21
C LYS A 115 -10.53 14.10 1.26
N GLY A 116 -9.86 14.98 2.01
CA GLY A 116 -8.41 14.97 2.21
C GLY A 116 -7.88 13.70 2.90
N ALA A 117 -8.50 13.27 4.00
CA ALA A 117 -8.06 12.10 4.75
C ALA A 117 -8.15 10.80 3.94
N LYS A 118 -9.21 10.63 3.13
CA LYS A 118 -9.34 9.49 2.20
C LYS A 118 -8.25 9.51 1.13
N SER A 119 -8.03 10.66 0.48
CA SER A 119 -6.98 10.78 -0.55
C SER A 119 -5.58 10.55 0.00
N PHE A 120 -5.36 10.89 1.27
CA PHE A 120 -4.08 10.66 1.94
C PHE A 120 -3.85 9.17 2.22
N VAL A 121 -4.86 8.47 2.77
CA VAL A 121 -4.79 7.02 3.00
C VAL A 121 -4.53 6.26 1.70
N ASP A 122 -5.26 6.58 0.63
CA ASP A 122 -5.08 5.93 -0.68
C ASP A 122 -3.66 6.14 -1.23
N ARG A 123 -3.07 7.32 -0.98
CA ARG A 123 -1.69 7.61 -1.37
C ARG A 123 -0.67 6.81 -0.56
N CYS A 124 -0.85 6.67 0.75
CA CYS A 124 -0.03 5.80 1.59
C CYS A 124 -0.14 4.33 1.14
N VAL A 125 -1.36 3.84 0.88
CA VAL A 125 -1.59 2.47 0.37
C VAL A 125 -0.91 2.26 -0.98
N SER A 126 -0.99 3.23 -1.90
CA SER A 126 -0.29 3.14 -3.20
C SER A 126 1.23 3.08 -3.04
N PHE A 127 1.80 3.93 -2.19
CA PHE A 127 3.26 3.94 -1.96
C PHE A 127 3.77 2.65 -1.33
N ILE A 128 3.02 2.12 -0.33
CA ILE A 128 3.33 0.83 0.28
C ILE A 128 3.17 -0.29 -0.74
N GLY A 129 2.11 -0.26 -1.54
CA GLY A 129 1.86 -1.21 -2.63
C GLY A 129 3.04 -1.30 -3.61
N GLU A 130 3.59 -0.15 -3.98
CA GLU A 130 4.73 -0.06 -4.90
C GLU A 130 6.08 -0.52 -4.32
N ASN A 131 6.24 -0.44 -3.00
CA ASN A 131 7.48 -0.79 -2.29
C ASN A 131 7.29 -1.99 -1.35
N ALA A 132 6.24 -2.77 -1.57
CA ALA A 132 5.75 -3.79 -0.63
C ALA A 132 6.84 -4.79 -0.21
N ALA A 133 7.66 -5.26 -1.15
CA ALA A 133 8.78 -6.18 -0.88
C ALA A 133 9.81 -5.67 0.15
N LYS A 134 9.99 -4.35 0.24
CA LYS A 134 10.85 -3.73 1.25
C LYS A 134 10.04 -3.38 2.51
N CYS A 135 8.84 -2.84 2.35
CA CYS A 135 7.98 -2.42 3.46
C CYS A 135 7.64 -3.58 4.42
N VAL A 136 7.30 -4.76 3.88
CA VAL A 136 6.94 -5.95 4.66
C VAL A 136 8.06 -6.41 5.61
N LYS A 137 9.33 -6.15 5.25
CA LYS A 137 10.50 -6.53 6.06
C LYS A 137 10.81 -5.54 7.18
N THR A 138 10.11 -4.40 7.24
CA THR A 138 10.38 -3.35 8.23
C THR A 138 9.62 -3.59 9.53
N ASN A 139 10.18 -3.12 10.64
CA ASN A 139 9.51 -3.12 11.95
C ASN A 139 8.20 -2.31 11.93
N SER A 140 8.09 -1.34 11.04
CA SER A 140 6.90 -0.50 10.89
C SER A 140 5.71 -1.28 10.35
N PHE A 141 5.94 -2.33 9.55
CA PHE A 141 4.90 -3.26 9.13
C PHE A 141 4.47 -4.17 10.30
N LEU A 142 5.42 -4.63 11.12
CA LEU A 142 5.14 -5.47 12.28
C LEU A 142 4.29 -4.76 13.35
N ASN A 143 4.43 -3.44 13.48
CA ASN A 143 3.67 -2.64 14.43
C ASN A 143 2.30 -2.16 13.89
N LEU A 144 1.86 -2.62 12.71
CA LEU A 144 0.57 -2.20 12.15
C LEU A 144 -0.60 -2.74 12.99
N PRO A 145 -1.63 -1.93 13.26
CA PRO A 145 -2.85 -2.42 13.87
C PRO A 145 -3.64 -3.30 12.88
N LYS A 146 -4.45 -4.21 13.42
CA LYS A 146 -5.19 -5.23 12.65
C LYS A 146 -6.03 -4.63 11.52
N GLU A 147 -6.77 -3.55 11.78
CA GLU A 147 -7.63 -2.88 10.80
C GLU A 147 -6.82 -2.29 9.62
N SER A 148 -5.69 -1.66 9.91
CA SER A 148 -4.80 -1.11 8.88
C SER A 148 -4.18 -2.20 8.03
N LEU A 149 -3.82 -3.33 8.66
CA LEU A 149 -3.30 -4.50 7.95
C LEU A 149 -4.37 -5.12 7.03
N ILE A 150 -5.61 -5.25 7.50
CA ILE A 150 -6.74 -5.73 6.69
C ILE A 150 -6.97 -4.80 5.49
N LYS A 151 -6.95 -3.48 5.70
CA LYS A 151 -7.10 -2.51 4.61
C LYS A 151 -5.97 -2.59 3.59
N LEU A 152 -4.74 -2.86 4.04
CA LEU A 152 -3.59 -3.03 3.16
C LEU A 152 -3.66 -4.33 2.35
N ILE A 153 -4.04 -5.46 2.98
CA ILE A 153 -4.13 -6.78 2.34
C ILE A 153 -5.41 -6.95 1.53
N SER A 154 -6.47 -6.21 1.81
CA SER A 154 -7.65 -6.19 0.93
C SER A 154 -7.39 -5.41 -0.36
N SER A 155 -6.34 -4.58 -0.40
CA SER A 155 -6.02 -3.79 -1.59
C SER A 155 -5.41 -4.64 -2.71
N ASP A 156 -5.93 -4.44 -3.93
CA ASP A 156 -5.43 -5.09 -5.14
C ASP A 156 -4.03 -4.62 -5.55
N CYS A 157 -3.55 -3.49 -5.04
CA CYS A 157 -2.34 -2.84 -5.54
C CYS A 157 -1.02 -3.26 -4.86
N LEU A 158 -1.07 -4.24 -3.96
CA LEU A 158 0.12 -4.76 -3.28
C LEU A 158 0.98 -5.55 -4.26
N ALA A 159 2.17 -5.03 -4.61
CA ALA A 159 3.07 -5.63 -5.59
C ALA A 159 3.91 -6.78 -4.97
N LEU A 160 3.23 -7.84 -4.51
CA LEU A 160 3.82 -9.05 -3.94
C LEU A 160 3.11 -10.31 -4.45
N GLU A 161 3.85 -11.41 -4.53
CA GLU A 161 3.28 -12.74 -4.74
C GLU A 161 2.50 -13.17 -3.49
N GLU A 162 1.42 -13.93 -3.65
CA GLU A 162 0.56 -14.29 -2.51
C GLU A 162 1.27 -15.14 -1.46
N GLU A 163 2.30 -15.90 -1.83
CA GLU A 163 3.17 -16.59 -0.88
C GLU A 163 3.94 -15.62 0.02
N ASP A 164 4.44 -14.52 -0.53
CA ASP A 164 5.12 -13.48 0.25
C ASP A 164 4.14 -12.69 1.11
N VAL A 165 2.93 -12.45 0.62
CA VAL A 165 1.84 -11.87 1.42
C VAL A 165 1.52 -12.79 2.61
N TRP A 166 1.41 -14.09 2.39
CA TRP A 166 1.18 -15.06 3.47
C TRP A 166 2.31 -15.02 4.51
N ARG A 167 3.57 -15.13 4.07
CA ARG A 167 4.75 -15.07 4.98
C ARG A 167 4.80 -13.77 5.77
N ALA A 168 4.46 -12.64 5.14
CA ALA A 168 4.36 -11.32 5.78
C ALA A 168 3.33 -11.31 6.92
N VAL A 169 2.13 -11.82 6.63
CA VAL A 169 1.01 -11.86 7.58
C VAL A 169 1.29 -12.79 8.75
N VAL A 170 1.87 -13.95 8.48
CA VAL A 170 2.32 -14.87 9.54
C VAL A 170 3.41 -14.23 10.40
N ASN A 171 4.36 -13.50 9.80
CA ASN A 171 5.40 -12.80 10.56
C ASN A 171 4.82 -11.69 11.46
N TRP A 172 3.84 -10.94 10.97
CA TRP A 172 3.10 -9.97 11.77
C TRP A 172 2.36 -10.64 12.93
N ALA A 173 1.65 -11.74 12.67
CA ALA A 173 0.91 -12.45 13.71
C ALA A 173 1.84 -13.09 14.76
N LYS A 174 3.00 -13.61 14.35
CA LYS A 174 4.08 -14.08 15.23
C LYS A 174 4.57 -12.99 16.17
N PHE A 175 4.81 -11.78 15.64
CA PHE A 175 5.26 -10.64 16.42
C PHE A 175 4.24 -10.25 17.49
N HIS A 176 2.95 -10.17 17.13
CA HIS A 176 1.89 -9.86 18.09
C HIS A 176 1.63 -10.98 19.11
N ALA A 177 1.82 -12.24 18.73
CA ALA A 177 1.70 -13.40 19.63
C ALA A 177 2.94 -13.64 20.51
N GLY A 178 4.05 -12.92 20.27
CA GLY A 178 5.32 -13.09 20.97
C GLY A 178 6.07 -14.39 20.64
N VAL A 179 5.81 -15.01 19.48
CA VAL A 179 6.37 -16.32 19.11
C VAL A 179 7.54 -16.13 18.14
N VAL A 180 8.74 -16.53 18.55
CA VAL A 180 9.98 -16.40 17.74
C VAL A 180 10.30 -17.70 16.96
N GLN A 181 9.63 -18.81 17.33
CA GLN A 181 9.92 -20.13 16.77
C GLN A 181 9.41 -20.30 15.32
N ARG A 182 10.06 -21.19 14.56
CA ARG A 182 9.61 -21.59 13.22
C ARG A 182 8.26 -22.31 13.31
N THR A 183 7.43 -22.16 12.28
CA THR A 183 6.06 -22.70 12.19
C THR A 183 5.97 -24.21 12.47
N ALA A 184 7.02 -24.97 12.14
CA ALA A 184 7.08 -26.42 12.36
C ALA A 184 7.27 -26.86 13.83
N HIS A 185 7.66 -25.96 14.74
CA HIS A 185 7.95 -26.30 16.15
C HIS A 185 7.01 -25.61 17.14
N TRP A 186 5.89 -25.07 16.67
CA TRP A 186 4.93 -24.40 17.54
C TRP A 186 4.25 -25.38 18.50
N THR A 187 4.08 -24.95 19.74
CA THR A 187 3.15 -25.64 20.65
C THR A 187 1.70 -25.34 20.26
N GLU A 188 0.77 -26.18 20.70
CA GLU A 188 -0.66 -25.98 20.39
C GLU A 188 -1.16 -24.62 20.93
N GLU A 189 -0.65 -24.16 22.07
CA GLU A 189 -0.99 -22.85 22.63
C GLU A 189 -0.42 -21.68 21.82
N GLU A 190 0.81 -21.80 21.32
CA GLU A 190 1.42 -20.80 20.44
C GLU A 190 0.64 -20.69 19.13
N ARG A 191 0.27 -21.83 18.55
CA ARG A 191 -0.54 -21.92 17.34
C ARG A 191 -1.91 -21.27 17.54
N ALA A 192 -2.59 -21.55 18.65
CA ALA A 192 -3.88 -20.94 18.96
C ALA A 192 -3.82 -19.41 19.08
N ARG A 193 -2.78 -18.87 19.73
CA ARG A 193 -2.57 -17.40 19.82
C ARG A 193 -2.34 -16.76 18.46
N VAL A 194 -1.50 -17.36 17.63
CA VAL A 194 -1.26 -16.84 16.28
C VAL A 194 -2.52 -16.93 15.42
N CYS A 195 -3.27 -18.04 15.49
CA CYS A 195 -4.55 -18.20 14.80
C CYS A 195 -5.58 -17.14 15.22
N GLN A 196 -5.60 -16.75 16.50
CA GLN A 196 -6.48 -15.69 16.99
C GLN A 196 -6.17 -14.35 16.31
N HIS A 197 -4.91 -13.99 16.13
CA HIS A 197 -4.52 -12.76 15.43
C HIS A 197 -4.74 -12.84 13.91
N LEU A 198 -4.55 -14.03 13.31
CA LEU A 198 -4.80 -14.28 11.89
C LEU A 198 -6.30 -14.29 11.53
N SER A 199 -7.17 -14.55 12.52
CA SER A 199 -8.61 -14.54 12.32
C SER A 199 -9.09 -13.21 11.74
N GLY A 200 -9.85 -13.25 10.65
CA GLY A 200 -10.30 -12.07 9.91
C GLY A 200 -9.31 -11.55 8.86
N VAL A 201 -8.00 -11.54 9.15
CA VAL A 201 -6.97 -11.14 8.16
C VAL A 201 -6.87 -12.18 7.04
N ILE A 202 -6.99 -13.46 7.39
CA ILE A 202 -6.85 -14.58 6.46
C ILE A 202 -7.85 -14.58 5.31
N ASN A 203 -9.05 -14.03 5.53
CA ASN A 203 -10.10 -13.95 4.51
C ASN A 203 -9.74 -12.98 3.37
N HIS A 204 -8.76 -12.09 3.58
CA HIS A 204 -8.29 -11.14 2.59
C HIS A 204 -7.03 -11.63 1.83
N VAL A 205 -6.43 -12.74 2.25
CA VAL A 205 -5.31 -13.38 1.55
C VAL A 205 -5.87 -14.31 0.47
N ARG A 206 -5.33 -14.26 -0.75
CA ARG A 206 -5.85 -15.06 -1.88
C ARG A 206 -5.22 -16.44 -1.88
N LEU A 207 -5.65 -17.29 -0.93
CA LEU A 207 -5.10 -18.64 -0.71
C LEU A 207 -5.13 -19.52 -1.97
N LEU A 208 -6.09 -19.30 -2.87
CA LEU A 208 -6.26 -20.05 -4.12
C LEU A 208 -5.11 -19.83 -5.11
N LEU A 209 -4.35 -18.75 -4.97
CA LEU A 209 -3.24 -18.36 -5.84
C LEU A 209 -1.86 -18.74 -5.26
N ILE A 210 -1.81 -19.29 -4.04
CA ILE A 210 -0.58 -19.77 -3.44
C ILE A 210 -0.18 -21.09 -4.09
N ASP A 211 1.11 -21.26 -4.36
CA ASP A 211 1.68 -22.49 -4.91
C ASP A 211 1.36 -23.73 -4.03
N SER A 212 1.24 -24.90 -4.67
CA SER A 212 0.84 -26.15 -3.99
C SER A 212 1.84 -26.66 -3.00
N GLN A 213 3.12 -26.48 -3.26
CA GLN A 213 4.14 -26.89 -2.32
C GLN A 213 4.13 -25.97 -1.10
N VAL A 214 4.12 -24.65 -1.32
CA VAL A 214 4.11 -23.66 -0.24
C VAL A 214 2.86 -23.79 0.61
N PHE A 215 1.70 -24.05 -0.01
CA PHE A 215 0.46 -24.24 0.73
C PHE A 215 0.51 -25.46 1.66
N ALA A 216 0.98 -26.61 1.17
CA ALA A 216 1.05 -27.84 1.96
C ALA A 216 2.12 -27.78 3.06
N GLU A 217 3.27 -27.15 2.81
CA GLU A 217 4.39 -27.11 3.76
C GLU A 217 4.30 -25.96 4.78
N GLU A 218 3.75 -24.81 4.39
CA GLU A 218 3.72 -23.61 5.24
C GLU A 218 2.32 -23.23 5.73
N VAL A 219 1.32 -23.27 4.84
CA VAL A 219 -0.03 -22.73 5.12
C VAL A 219 -0.87 -23.72 5.93
N GLU A 220 -0.96 -24.97 5.49
CA GLU A 220 -1.78 -26.00 6.13
C GLU A 220 -1.33 -26.34 7.57
N PRO A 221 -0.03 -26.51 7.87
CA PRO A 221 0.43 -26.82 9.23
C PRO A 221 0.11 -25.71 10.23
N THR A 222 -0.01 -24.46 9.76
CA THR A 222 -0.39 -23.31 10.60
C THR A 222 -1.77 -23.51 11.23
N GLY A 223 -2.69 -24.26 10.59
CA GLY A 223 -4.03 -24.52 11.14
C GLY A 223 -5.01 -23.36 11.13
N ALA A 224 -4.57 -22.19 10.66
CA ALA A 224 -5.38 -21.00 10.62
C ALA A 224 -6.43 -21.02 9.50
N VAL A 225 -6.24 -21.87 8.47
CA VAL A 225 -7.14 -21.98 7.32
C VAL A 225 -8.25 -23.00 7.61
N PRO A 226 -9.54 -22.63 7.48
CA PRO A 226 -10.64 -23.58 7.58
C PRO A 226 -10.53 -24.70 6.54
N ILE A 227 -10.90 -25.93 6.93
CA ILE A 227 -10.75 -27.11 6.07
C ILE A 227 -11.49 -26.97 4.73
N GLU A 228 -12.62 -26.26 4.70
CA GLU A 228 -13.40 -26.00 3.50
C GLU A 228 -12.62 -25.16 2.48
N MET A 229 -11.90 -24.13 2.93
CA MET A 229 -11.05 -23.29 2.08
C MET A 229 -9.83 -24.06 1.57
N SER A 230 -9.22 -24.91 2.41
CA SER A 230 -8.12 -25.79 1.97
C SER A 230 -8.57 -26.77 0.90
N LEU A 231 -9.75 -27.38 1.05
CA LEU A 231 -10.33 -28.30 0.07
C LEU A 231 -10.69 -27.59 -1.24
N GLU A 232 -11.28 -26.39 -1.18
CA GLU A 232 -11.55 -25.55 -2.36
C GLU A 232 -10.25 -25.28 -3.13
N ARG A 233 -9.18 -24.93 -2.42
CA ARG A 233 -7.86 -24.68 -2.97
C ARG A 233 -7.25 -25.92 -3.65
N TYR A 234 -7.30 -27.09 -3.01
CA TYR A 234 -6.81 -28.33 -3.62
C TYR A 234 -7.60 -28.72 -4.87
N ARG A 235 -8.94 -28.53 -4.85
CA ARG A 235 -9.79 -28.76 -6.04
C ARG A 235 -9.43 -27.84 -7.20
N TYR A 236 -9.17 -26.56 -6.90
CA TYR A 236 -8.72 -25.59 -7.90
C TYR A 236 -7.38 -25.99 -8.52
N ALA A 237 -6.39 -26.34 -7.70
CA ALA A 237 -5.07 -26.77 -8.17
C ALA A 237 -5.12 -28.08 -8.99
N ALA A 238 -6.02 -29.01 -8.65
CA ALA A 238 -6.19 -30.28 -9.36
C ALA A 238 -6.97 -30.15 -10.68
N LEU A 239 -7.82 -29.13 -10.83
CA LEU A 239 -8.73 -28.98 -11.98
C LEU A 239 -8.73 -27.55 -12.56
N PRO A 240 -7.58 -27.02 -13.03
CA PRO A 240 -7.47 -25.63 -13.51
C PRO A 240 -8.40 -25.32 -14.70
N ASN A 241 -8.71 -26.30 -15.54
CA ASN A 241 -9.55 -26.10 -16.73
C ASN A 241 -11.04 -25.87 -16.43
N LYS A 242 -11.55 -26.28 -15.26
CA LYS A 242 -12.97 -26.09 -14.89
C LYS A 242 -13.25 -24.71 -14.32
N PHE A 243 -12.24 -24.05 -13.75
CA PHE A 243 -12.40 -22.77 -13.04
C PHE A 243 -11.97 -21.55 -13.86
N LYS A 244 -11.42 -21.75 -15.07
CA LYS A 244 -11.12 -20.67 -16.04
C LYS A 244 -12.37 -19.87 -16.45
N GLU A 245 -13.57 -20.43 -16.32
CA GLU A 245 -14.84 -19.81 -16.73
C GLU A 245 -15.50 -18.96 -15.62
N MET A 246 -14.99 -18.97 -14.38
CA MET A 246 -15.50 -18.15 -13.28
C MET A 246 -14.71 -16.84 -13.14
N SER A 247 -14.84 -15.95 -14.12
CA SER A 247 -13.92 -14.82 -14.31
C SER A 247 -14.06 -13.65 -13.31
N ASP A 248 -15.13 -13.59 -12.51
CA ASP A 248 -15.44 -12.42 -11.66
C ASP A 248 -15.10 -12.58 -10.17
N ASP A 249 -14.65 -13.76 -9.71
CA ASP A 249 -14.28 -13.92 -8.29
C ASP A 249 -12.92 -13.24 -8.02
N GLN A 250 -12.92 -12.17 -7.22
CA GLN A 250 -11.70 -11.46 -6.80
C GLN A 250 -10.69 -12.39 -6.10
N ARG A 251 -11.12 -13.51 -5.51
CA ARG A 251 -10.24 -14.50 -4.86
C ARG A 251 -9.38 -15.28 -5.86
N LEU A 252 -9.86 -15.42 -7.10
CA LEU A 252 -9.19 -16.12 -8.19
C LEU A 252 -8.32 -15.21 -9.06
N GLN A 253 -8.39 -13.89 -8.82
CA GLN A 253 -7.64 -12.92 -9.60
C GLN A 253 -6.34 -12.55 -8.87
N PRO A 254 -5.16 -12.63 -9.51
CA PRO A 254 -3.93 -12.11 -8.92
C PRO A 254 -4.05 -10.61 -8.64
N ARG A 255 -3.33 -10.15 -7.60
CA ARG A 255 -3.26 -8.73 -7.26
C ARG A 255 -2.80 -7.94 -8.47
N VAL A 256 -3.44 -6.79 -8.69
CA VAL A 256 -3.08 -5.89 -9.77
C VAL A 256 -1.77 -5.22 -9.39
N MET A 257 -0.67 -5.81 -9.84
CA MET A 257 0.64 -5.19 -9.69
C MET A 257 0.60 -3.83 -10.40
N LEU A 258 0.69 -2.73 -9.64
CA LEU A 258 0.75 -1.38 -10.23
C LEU A 258 1.96 -1.21 -11.17
N LYS A 259 2.99 -2.06 -10.97
CA LYS A 259 4.16 -2.20 -11.83
C LYS A 259 4.06 -3.52 -12.59
N PHE A 260 3.44 -3.49 -13.76
CA PHE A 260 3.45 -4.62 -14.68
C PHE A 260 4.86 -4.94 -15.18
N PHE A 261 5.78 -3.98 -15.21
CA PHE A 261 7.16 -4.16 -15.68
C PHE A 261 8.16 -4.05 -14.52
N SER A 262 8.19 -5.07 -13.67
CA SER A 262 9.07 -5.12 -12.49
C SER A 262 10.54 -5.06 -12.87
N GLY A 263 11.28 -4.14 -12.24
CA GLY A 263 12.70 -3.94 -12.51
C GLY A 263 13.01 -3.04 -13.72
N SER A 264 12.03 -2.54 -14.47
CA SER A 264 12.31 -1.55 -15.52
C SER A 264 12.57 -0.16 -14.90
N HIS A 265 13.72 0.45 -15.20
CA HIS A 265 13.93 1.88 -14.88
C HIS A 265 13.25 2.80 -15.90
N ILE A 266 13.06 2.32 -17.13
CA ILE A 266 12.50 3.13 -18.22
C ILE A 266 11.00 3.37 -18.01
N LEU A 267 10.29 2.37 -17.49
CA LEU A 267 8.84 2.40 -17.24
C LEU A 267 8.49 2.69 -15.77
N SER A 268 9.45 3.06 -14.92
CA SER A 268 9.21 3.29 -13.49
C SER A 268 8.34 4.52 -13.19
N GLN A 269 7.64 4.48 -12.05
CA GLN A 269 6.89 5.55 -11.35
C GLN A 269 5.96 6.41 -12.22
N ASP A 270 6.48 7.34 -13.02
CA ASP A 270 5.70 8.33 -13.76
C ASP A 270 5.03 7.77 -15.03
N LYS A 271 5.44 6.58 -15.48
CA LYS A 271 4.98 5.95 -16.74
C LYS A 271 4.05 4.76 -16.56
N THR A 272 3.37 4.68 -15.42
CA THR A 272 2.36 3.64 -15.12
C THR A 272 1.23 3.57 -16.16
N HIS A 273 0.86 4.71 -16.77
CA HIS A 273 -0.11 4.75 -17.86
C HIS A 273 0.37 3.98 -19.11
N LEU A 274 1.66 4.07 -19.46
CA LEU A 274 2.24 3.31 -20.59
C LEU A 274 2.27 1.81 -20.30
N GLN A 275 2.53 1.42 -19.05
CA GLN A 275 2.50 0.01 -18.68
C GLN A 275 1.11 -0.63 -18.91
N ARG A 276 0.04 0.11 -18.60
CA ARG A 276 -1.33 -0.34 -18.89
C ARG A 276 -1.60 -0.49 -20.38
N VAL A 277 -1.14 0.48 -21.18
CA VAL A 277 -1.30 0.45 -22.64
C VAL A 277 -0.58 -0.74 -23.25
N LEU A 278 0.68 -0.99 -22.84
CA LEU A 278 1.44 -2.15 -23.31
C LEU A 278 0.74 -3.47 -22.96
N ASN A 279 0.24 -3.62 -21.73
CA ASN A 279 -0.52 -4.82 -21.35
C ASN A 279 -1.82 -4.99 -22.14
N GLN A 280 -2.52 -3.89 -22.41
CA GLN A 280 -3.73 -3.92 -23.23
C GLN A 280 -3.44 -4.40 -24.65
N TRP A 281 -2.28 -4.07 -25.22
CA TRP A 281 -1.89 -4.51 -26.57
C TRP A 281 -1.63 -6.01 -26.68
N TYR A 282 -1.14 -6.66 -25.62
CA TYR A 282 -0.92 -8.11 -25.62
C TYR A 282 -2.18 -8.93 -25.28
N GLY A 283 -3.17 -8.32 -24.64
CA GLY A 283 -4.48 -8.94 -24.35
C GLY A 283 -4.68 -9.35 -22.88
N GLY A 284 -3.61 -9.37 -22.07
CA GLY A 284 -3.67 -9.62 -20.63
C GLY A 284 -3.68 -8.32 -19.82
N VAL A 285 -4.86 -7.84 -19.41
CA VAL A 285 -5.00 -6.57 -18.64
C VAL A 285 -4.23 -6.59 -17.31
N LYS A 286 -3.97 -7.79 -16.76
CA LYS A 286 -3.29 -8.00 -15.46
C LYS A 286 -1.94 -8.72 -15.57
N GLN A 287 -1.35 -8.83 -16.76
CA GLN A 287 -0.10 -9.57 -16.92
C GLN A 287 1.10 -8.83 -16.33
N CYS A 288 1.95 -9.57 -15.61
CA CYS A 288 3.23 -9.08 -15.13
C CYS A 288 4.37 -9.56 -16.03
N TRP A 289 5.32 -8.67 -16.28
CA TRP A 289 6.52 -8.89 -17.08
C TRP A 289 7.74 -9.00 -16.18
N ARG A 290 8.56 -10.01 -16.44
CA ARG A 290 9.85 -10.22 -15.78
C ARG A 290 10.94 -9.53 -16.59
N LEU A 291 11.80 -8.75 -15.93
CA LEU A 291 13.01 -8.23 -16.55
C LEU A 291 13.99 -9.38 -16.79
N VAL A 292 14.36 -9.59 -18.05
CA VAL A 292 15.29 -10.65 -18.47
C VAL A 292 16.69 -10.11 -18.76
N TYR A 293 16.77 -8.88 -19.29
CA TYR A 293 18.02 -8.25 -19.67
C TYR A 293 17.94 -6.73 -19.48
N ARG A 294 19.03 -6.14 -19.00
CA ARG A 294 19.21 -4.69 -18.89
C ARG A 294 20.63 -4.31 -19.29
N ALA A 295 20.76 -3.57 -20.40
CA ALA A 295 22.06 -3.14 -20.92
C ALA A 295 22.95 -2.40 -19.90
N SER A 296 22.37 -1.61 -18.98
CA SER A 296 23.15 -0.91 -17.94
C SER A 296 23.70 -1.80 -16.82
N THR A 297 23.19 -3.03 -16.67
CA THR A 297 23.66 -4.00 -15.67
C THR A 297 24.40 -5.16 -16.34
N ASP A 298 23.87 -5.66 -17.46
CA ASP A 298 24.35 -6.85 -18.15
C ASP A 298 25.29 -6.52 -19.33
N GLY A 299 25.46 -5.22 -19.65
CA GLY A 299 26.34 -4.72 -20.71
C GLY A 299 25.64 -4.51 -22.06
N PHE A 300 26.10 -3.54 -22.84
CA PHE A 300 25.46 -3.04 -24.08
C PHE A 300 25.75 -3.86 -25.35
N SER A 301 26.41 -5.03 -25.25
CA SER A 301 26.76 -5.82 -26.42
C SER A 301 25.59 -6.70 -26.89
N ALA A 302 25.52 -6.95 -28.21
CA ALA A 302 24.56 -7.87 -28.79
C ALA A 302 24.73 -9.31 -28.24
N GLU A 303 25.96 -9.72 -27.96
CA GLU A 303 26.25 -11.01 -27.33
C GLU A 303 25.59 -11.13 -25.95
N SER A 304 25.65 -10.07 -25.13
CA SER A 304 25.01 -10.08 -23.81
C SER A 304 23.49 -10.14 -23.94
N PHE A 305 22.91 -9.41 -24.90
CA PHE A 305 21.47 -9.51 -25.19
C PHE A 305 21.07 -10.94 -25.56
N HIS A 306 21.74 -11.57 -26.53
CA HIS A 306 21.42 -12.93 -26.98
C HIS A 306 21.63 -13.98 -25.87
N ARG A 307 22.65 -13.81 -25.02
CA ARG A 307 22.89 -14.70 -23.87
C ARG A 307 21.71 -14.74 -22.90
N HIS A 308 20.99 -13.64 -22.74
CA HIS A 308 19.89 -13.53 -21.78
C HIS A 308 18.51 -13.72 -22.43
N CYS A 309 18.33 -13.30 -23.68
CA CYS A 309 17.02 -13.21 -24.34
C CYS A 309 16.72 -14.35 -25.32
N ASP A 310 17.72 -15.12 -25.78
CA ASP A 310 17.50 -16.21 -26.73
C ASP A 310 16.61 -17.31 -26.12
N GLY A 311 15.65 -17.80 -26.91
CA GLY A 311 14.66 -18.80 -26.49
C GLY A 311 13.47 -18.24 -25.70
N ILE A 312 13.43 -16.94 -25.40
CA ILE A 312 12.39 -16.33 -24.57
C ILE A 312 11.37 -15.57 -25.43
N SER A 313 10.08 -15.85 -25.20
CA SER A 313 8.94 -15.16 -25.80
C SER A 313 7.72 -15.28 -24.88
N PRO A 314 6.75 -14.34 -24.95
CA PRO A 314 6.82 -13.04 -25.64
C PRO A 314 7.77 -12.06 -24.93
N THR A 315 8.28 -11.04 -25.63
CA THR A 315 9.20 -10.04 -25.07
C THR A 315 8.87 -8.61 -25.53
N TYR A 316 9.00 -7.65 -24.61
CA TYR A 316 9.07 -6.23 -24.92
C TYR A 316 10.52 -5.75 -24.81
N VAL A 317 11.01 -5.07 -25.84
CA VAL A 317 12.32 -4.42 -25.87
C VAL A 317 12.10 -2.93 -25.81
N LEU A 318 12.71 -2.25 -24.83
CA LEU A 318 12.61 -0.80 -24.65
C LEU A 318 14.00 -0.21 -24.55
N VAL A 319 14.25 0.85 -25.32
CA VAL A 319 15.54 1.53 -25.43
C VAL A 319 15.34 3.02 -25.19
N LEU A 320 16.07 3.56 -24.22
CA LEU A 320 16.11 4.99 -23.94
C LEU A 320 17.40 5.58 -24.52
N GLY A 321 17.26 6.44 -25.53
CA GLY A 321 18.39 7.14 -26.13
C GLY A 321 18.92 8.26 -25.24
N VAL A 322 20.17 8.66 -25.46
CA VAL A 322 20.86 9.75 -24.75
C VAL A 322 20.14 11.10 -24.83
N ASN A 323 19.36 11.31 -25.88
CA ASN A 323 18.59 12.54 -26.10
C ASN A 323 17.20 12.51 -25.43
N GLY A 324 16.91 11.46 -24.63
CA GLY A 324 15.61 11.27 -23.98
C GLY A 324 14.53 10.60 -24.84
N TRP A 325 14.83 10.26 -26.11
CA TRP A 325 13.90 9.54 -26.97
C TRP A 325 13.74 8.09 -26.51
N LEU A 326 12.48 7.67 -26.37
CA LEU A 326 12.11 6.31 -26.02
C LEU A 326 11.64 5.57 -27.27
N CYS A 327 12.31 4.47 -27.62
CA CYS A 327 11.88 3.56 -28.69
C CYS A 327 11.84 2.12 -28.17
N GLY A 328 11.20 1.24 -28.92
CA GLY A 328 11.06 -0.15 -28.51
C GLY A 328 10.31 -0.99 -29.52
N GLY A 329 10.17 -2.27 -29.21
CA GLY A 329 9.47 -3.24 -30.02
C GLY A 329 8.91 -4.38 -29.17
N PHE A 330 8.00 -5.14 -29.75
CA PHE A 330 7.41 -6.33 -29.17
C PHE A 330 7.70 -7.51 -30.09
N SER A 331 8.05 -8.66 -29.51
CA SER A 331 8.21 -9.92 -30.24
C SER A 331 7.45 -11.03 -29.52
N ASP A 332 6.51 -11.66 -30.21
CA ASP A 332 5.81 -12.88 -29.78
C ASP A 332 6.57 -14.16 -30.17
N VAL A 333 7.66 -14.04 -30.93
CA VAL A 333 8.54 -15.14 -31.34
C VAL A 333 9.84 -15.12 -30.52
N PRO A 334 10.37 -16.28 -30.09
CA PRO A 334 11.60 -16.33 -29.31
C PRO A 334 12.81 -15.86 -30.13
N TRP A 335 13.70 -15.10 -29.48
CA TRP A 335 14.96 -14.68 -30.07
C TRP A 335 15.88 -15.89 -30.29
N GLY A 336 16.67 -15.87 -31.35
CA GLY A 336 17.67 -16.90 -31.60
C GLY A 336 18.04 -17.05 -33.06
N LYS A 337 19.15 -17.75 -33.32
CA LYS A 337 19.53 -18.14 -34.68
C LYS A 337 18.65 -19.31 -35.11
N SER A 338 17.88 -19.12 -36.18
CA SER A 338 17.11 -20.17 -36.85
C SER A 338 17.99 -21.41 -37.08
N HIS A 339 17.86 -22.42 -36.22
CA HIS A 339 18.06 -23.84 -36.48
C HIS A 339 17.78 -24.64 -35.21
N THR A 340 16.51 -24.74 -34.80
CA THR A 340 15.91 -25.94 -34.16
C THR A 340 14.47 -25.62 -33.75
N LYS A 341 13.60 -26.61 -33.95
CA LYS A 341 12.14 -26.52 -33.84
C LYS A 341 11.69 -25.89 -32.52
N SER A 342 11.00 -24.76 -32.62
CA SER A 342 10.32 -24.10 -31.50
C SER A 342 9.14 -24.97 -31.05
N ALA A 343 9.16 -25.43 -29.81
CA ALA A 343 8.03 -26.08 -29.18
C ALA A 343 7.10 -25.00 -28.60
N TYR A 344 5.85 -25.00 -29.03
CA TYR A 344 4.77 -24.25 -28.38
C TYR A 344 4.56 -24.87 -26.98
N MET A 345 4.88 -24.14 -25.92
CA MET A 345 4.29 -24.41 -24.60
C MET A 345 3.13 -23.44 -24.42
N VAL A 346 1.93 -23.96 -24.66
CA VAL A 346 0.68 -23.33 -24.26
C VAL A 346 0.47 -23.59 -22.76
N SER A 347 0.11 -22.56 -22.02
CA SER A 347 -0.22 -22.60 -20.58
C SER A 347 -1.51 -23.34 -20.27
#